data_AF-A0AAI8L828-F1
#
_entry.id   AF-A0AAI8L828-F1
#
_cell.length_a   1.000
_cell.length_b   1.000
_cell.length_c   1.000
_cell.angle_alpha   90.00
_cell.angle_beta   90.00
_cell.angle_gamma   90.00
#
_symmetry.space_group_name_H-M   'P 1'
#
loop_
_entity.id
_entity.type
_entity.pdbx_description
1 polymer ?
#
loop_
_entity_poly.entity_id
_entity_poly.type
_entity_poly.pdbx_seq_one_letter_code
_entity_poly.pdbx_strand_id
1 'polypeptide(L)'
;MRETRTSPLRTLLAGLAALIGLLVPGALCPGTAQAAVEPGAQATGLHISNGRLVEGNGNDFVMRGVNHAHTWYPDKLGSLADIKAQGANTVRVVLADGHRWTANSAADVADVIAQCKANRLICVLEVHDTTGYGEESAAGTLDQAADYWIGLKGVLAGQENYIVINIGNEPWGNTGPEGWTAPTIAAIQKLRNAGLQHTIMVDAPNWGQDWQQVMRTNARSVYAADTTGNLIFSIHMYSVYDTAAEVTDYLNAFGDAKLPILIGEFGGPADQWGDPDEDTMMATAQQLKLGYLAWSWSGNTDPSLDLVLNFDPAQMTSWGQRVFHGPNGIAQTAKEATVFGGGSTDTQAPTAPGTPTASAVTASSAHLAWTASSDNVGIAGYDVVRVGGGTETTVASATGTSVTVTGLTANTAYSFAVYARDAAGNRSARSATVSVTTAATPAGSCSVGYRVVGEWTGGFQGEIAVRNTGTAAVTGWKLGFSFADGQTVSSMWGGTAAQSGGSVTVTPAAYTSTIPAGGSVTVGFIGSKGAKNTAPGAFTLNGASCANG
;
A
#
# COMPACT_ATOMS: atom_id res chain seq x y z
N MET A 1 -77.34 -19.87 58.47
CA MET A 1 -76.94 -18.59 59.09
C MET A 1 -76.96 -17.57 57.95
N ARG A 2 -78.03 -16.80 57.65
CA ARG A 2 -78.54 -15.58 58.35
C ARG A 2 -77.37 -14.74 58.90
N GLU A 3 -77.07 -13.49 58.51
CA GLU A 3 -77.83 -12.31 58.06
C GLU A 3 -76.89 -11.43 57.17
N THR A 4 -77.22 -10.86 55.99
CA THR A 4 -77.99 -9.64 55.61
C THR A 4 -77.73 -8.32 56.34
N ARG A 5 -77.27 -7.27 55.60
CA ARG A 5 -77.81 -5.87 55.52
C ARG A 5 -76.93 -4.99 54.59
N THR A 6 -77.36 -4.63 53.36
CA THR A 6 -78.09 -3.41 52.88
C THR A 6 -77.31 -2.08 53.03
N SER A 7 -76.75 -1.45 51.96
CA SER A 7 -77.35 -0.55 50.92
C SER A 7 -77.48 0.94 51.37
N PRO A 8 -77.82 1.95 50.52
CA PRO A 8 -77.08 2.67 49.45
C PRO A 8 -77.12 4.22 49.65
N LEU A 9 -76.66 5.07 48.69
CA LEU A 9 -77.25 6.39 48.26
C LEU A 9 -76.24 7.23 47.41
N ARG A 10 -76.60 7.62 46.16
CA ARG A 10 -76.88 9.01 45.63
C ARG A 10 -75.68 9.93 45.35
N THR A 11 -75.63 10.88 44.40
CA THR A 11 -76.22 11.17 43.07
C THR A 11 -75.49 12.42 42.52
N LEU A 12 -75.32 12.53 41.18
CA LEU A 12 -75.34 13.74 40.31
C LEU A 12 -74.28 14.88 40.41
N LEU A 13 -73.86 15.32 39.20
CA LEU A 13 -73.70 16.70 38.66
C LEU A 13 -72.38 17.09 37.97
N ALA A 14 -72.58 17.72 36.80
CA ALA A 14 -71.65 18.18 35.78
C ALA A 14 -70.88 19.47 36.14
N GLY A 15 -69.81 19.77 35.37
CA GLY A 15 -69.27 21.14 35.29
C GLY A 15 -67.87 21.29 34.66
N LEU A 16 -67.86 21.74 33.40
CA LEU A 16 -66.89 22.52 32.62
C LEU A 16 -65.43 22.82 33.10
N ALA A 17 -64.54 22.78 32.09
CA ALA A 17 -63.46 23.74 31.74
C ALA A 17 -62.03 23.62 32.33
N ALA A 18 -61.12 23.23 31.42
CA ALA A 18 -59.72 23.65 31.18
C ALA A 18 -58.87 24.32 32.29
N LEU A 19 -57.71 23.72 32.62
CA LEU A 19 -56.37 24.27 32.29
C LEU A 19 -55.23 23.26 32.62
N ILE A 20 -54.20 23.37 31.79
CA ILE A 20 -52.83 22.80 31.75
C ILE A 20 -52.16 22.52 33.11
N GLY A 21 -51.45 21.37 33.23
CA GLY A 21 -50.33 21.24 34.18
C GLY A 21 -49.90 19.82 34.62
N LEU A 22 -48.92 19.25 33.90
CA LEU A 22 -47.88 18.30 34.33
C LEU A 22 -48.20 16.91 34.93
N LEU A 23 -47.83 15.88 34.13
CA LEU A 23 -46.97 14.71 34.46
C LEU A 23 -47.39 13.71 35.55
N VAL A 24 -47.88 12.52 35.12
CA VAL A 24 -47.33 11.16 35.40
C VAL A 24 -47.88 10.20 34.31
N PRO A 25 -47.07 9.35 33.65
CA PRO A 25 -47.55 8.45 32.60
C PRO A 25 -48.16 7.16 33.19
N GLY A 26 -49.40 6.87 32.78
CA GLY A 26 -50.07 5.60 33.00
C GLY A 26 -49.53 4.52 32.06
N ALA A 27 -49.36 3.33 32.63
CA ALA A 27 -48.95 2.12 31.95
C ALA A 27 -49.87 1.78 30.77
N LEU A 28 -49.27 1.68 29.58
CA LEU A 28 -49.85 1.03 28.41
C LEU A 28 -48.99 -0.19 28.08
N CYS A 29 -49.65 -1.34 27.93
CA CYS A 29 -49.06 -2.57 27.42
C CYS A 29 -48.28 -2.30 26.12
N PRO A 30 -47.06 -2.83 25.96
CA PRO A 30 -46.38 -2.75 24.68
C PRO A 30 -47.03 -3.75 23.72
N GLY A 31 -47.69 -3.24 22.69
CA GLY A 31 -47.85 -3.98 21.44
C GLY A 31 -46.46 -4.34 20.93
N THR A 32 -46.34 -5.52 20.32
CA THR A 32 -45.12 -6.00 19.67
C THR A 32 -44.74 -5.02 18.56
N ALA A 33 -43.89 -4.05 18.90
CA ALA A 33 -43.15 -3.29 17.92
C ALA A 33 -42.21 -4.28 17.22
N GLN A 34 -42.45 -4.52 15.93
CA GLN A 34 -41.37 -4.93 15.05
C GLN A 34 -40.27 -3.90 15.24
N ALA A 35 -39.20 -4.29 15.92
CA ALA A 35 -37.98 -3.53 15.94
C ALA A 35 -37.58 -3.37 14.47
N ALA A 36 -37.72 -2.16 13.95
CA ALA A 36 -36.98 -1.77 12.77
C ALA A 36 -35.52 -2.05 13.11
N VAL A 37 -34.91 -2.95 12.33
CA VAL A 37 -33.47 -3.20 12.38
C VAL A 37 -32.81 -1.84 12.19
N GLU A 38 -32.17 -1.33 13.25
CA GLU A 38 -31.28 -0.18 13.12
C GLU A 38 -30.30 -0.49 11.98
N PRO A 39 -29.87 0.48 11.16
CA PRO A 39 -28.86 0.22 10.14
C PRO A 39 -27.62 -0.28 10.88
N GLY A 40 -27.41 -1.60 10.84
CA GLY A 40 -26.31 -2.25 11.52
C GLY A 40 -25.02 -1.58 11.06
N ALA A 41 -24.12 -1.30 12.00
CA ALA A 41 -22.79 -0.82 11.68
C ALA A 41 -22.25 -1.63 10.51
N GLN A 42 -22.01 -0.98 9.36
CA GLN A 42 -21.42 -1.65 8.21
C GLN A 42 -20.15 -2.34 8.68
N ALA A 43 -20.04 -3.64 8.39
CA ALA A 43 -18.81 -4.38 8.65
C ALA A 43 -17.63 -3.58 8.07
N THR A 44 -16.61 -3.37 8.89
CA THR A 44 -15.40 -2.68 8.45
C THR A 44 -14.63 -3.65 7.56
N GLY A 45 -14.53 -3.38 6.26
CA GLY A 45 -13.67 -4.12 5.33
C GLY A 45 -14.29 -5.37 4.70
N LEU A 46 -13.51 -6.46 4.61
CA LEU A 46 -13.99 -7.74 4.08
C LEU A 46 -15.22 -8.18 4.86
N HIS A 47 -16.29 -8.52 4.14
CA HIS A 47 -17.54 -8.93 4.76
C HIS A 47 -18.33 -9.94 3.94
N ILE A 48 -19.30 -10.59 4.58
CA ILE A 48 -20.21 -11.50 3.89
C ILE A 48 -21.47 -10.75 3.45
N SER A 49 -21.81 -10.90 2.18
CA SER A 49 -23.05 -10.41 1.60
C SER A 49 -23.70 -11.50 0.74
N ASN A 50 -24.93 -11.87 1.06
CA ASN A 50 -25.70 -12.92 0.36
C ASN A 50 -24.94 -14.25 0.21
N GLY A 51 -24.23 -14.68 1.25
CA GLY A 51 -23.45 -15.93 1.24
C GLY A 51 -22.16 -15.84 0.42
N ARG A 52 -21.68 -14.64 0.09
CA ARG A 52 -20.43 -14.41 -0.65
C ARG A 52 -19.50 -13.48 0.12
N LEU A 53 -18.20 -13.70 -0.02
CA LEU A 53 -17.18 -12.79 0.48
C LEU A 53 -17.07 -11.59 -0.46
N VAL A 54 -17.20 -10.39 0.09
CA VAL A 54 -17.05 -9.12 -0.61
C VAL A 54 -16.05 -8.24 0.12
N GLU A 55 -15.39 -7.35 -0.62
CA GLU A 55 -14.48 -6.35 -0.09
C GLU A 55 -15.24 -5.19 0.59
N GLY A 56 -14.52 -4.30 1.28
CA GLY A 56 -15.14 -3.13 1.93
C GLY A 56 -15.87 -2.19 0.96
N ASN A 57 -15.53 -2.23 -0.32
CA ASN A 57 -16.21 -1.49 -1.39
C ASN A 57 -17.38 -2.26 -2.03
N GLY A 58 -17.70 -3.46 -1.55
CA GLY A 58 -18.79 -4.31 -2.02
C GLY A 58 -18.47 -5.18 -3.23
N ASN A 59 -17.23 -5.13 -3.76
CA ASN A 59 -16.82 -6.01 -4.85
C ASN A 59 -16.70 -7.46 -4.37
N ASP A 60 -17.15 -8.40 -5.20
CA ASP A 60 -17.02 -9.84 -4.94
C ASP A 60 -15.54 -10.25 -4.93
N PHE A 61 -15.12 -10.96 -3.88
CA PHE A 61 -13.74 -11.44 -3.74
C PHE A 61 -13.71 -12.96 -3.65
N VAL A 62 -13.07 -13.57 -4.64
CA VAL A 62 -12.93 -15.03 -4.76
C VAL A 62 -11.47 -15.38 -4.54
N MET A 63 -11.17 -16.05 -3.43
CA MET A 63 -9.80 -16.43 -3.07
C MET A 63 -9.22 -17.44 -4.07
N ARG A 64 -8.01 -17.16 -4.55
CA ARG A 64 -7.18 -18.02 -5.40
C ARG A 64 -5.76 -17.89 -4.87
N GLY A 65 -5.35 -18.87 -4.09
CA GLY A 65 -4.14 -18.75 -3.29
C GLY A 65 -3.56 -20.08 -2.84
N VAL A 66 -2.63 -19.96 -1.90
CA VAL A 66 -1.86 -21.09 -1.35
C VAL A 66 -1.65 -20.91 0.14
N ASN A 67 -1.32 -22.00 0.81
CA ASN A 67 -0.90 -22.03 2.21
C ASN A 67 0.62 -21.84 2.33
N HIS A 68 1.07 -21.09 3.34
CA HIS A 68 2.48 -20.87 3.64
C HIS A 68 2.77 -21.16 5.12
N ALA A 69 3.65 -22.14 5.36
CA ALA A 69 4.03 -22.69 6.66
C ALA A 69 4.94 -21.77 7.51
N HIS A 70 4.55 -20.50 7.69
CA HIS A 70 5.40 -19.46 8.30
C HIS A 70 5.94 -19.82 9.68
N THR A 71 5.09 -20.33 10.59
CA THR A 71 5.53 -20.64 11.96
C THR A 71 6.67 -21.67 12.03
N TRP A 72 6.81 -22.56 11.04
CA TRP A 72 7.89 -23.55 10.98
C TRP A 72 9.10 -23.06 10.18
N TYR A 73 8.90 -22.04 9.32
CA TYR A 73 9.90 -21.50 8.41
C TYR A 73 9.92 -19.95 8.44
N PRO A 74 10.20 -19.32 9.59
CA PRO A 74 10.08 -17.87 9.75
C PRO A 74 11.09 -17.09 8.88
N ASP A 75 12.19 -17.71 8.46
CA ASP A 75 13.17 -17.12 7.54
C ASP A 75 12.70 -17.14 6.07
N LYS A 76 11.56 -17.76 5.77
CA LYS A 76 10.98 -17.90 4.43
C LYS A 76 9.82 -16.97 4.15
N LEU A 77 9.57 -15.97 5.00
CA LEU A 77 8.52 -14.96 4.78
C LEU A 77 8.67 -14.23 3.42
N GLY A 78 9.88 -14.16 2.86
CA GLY A 78 10.12 -13.63 1.51
C GLY A 78 9.36 -14.37 0.40
N SER A 79 8.97 -15.63 0.63
CA SER A 79 8.18 -16.42 -0.32
C SER A 79 6.80 -15.84 -0.63
N LEU A 80 6.27 -14.91 0.18
CA LEU A 80 5.02 -14.22 -0.15
C LEU A 80 5.11 -13.44 -1.48
N ALA A 81 6.29 -12.90 -1.81
CA ALA A 81 6.51 -12.23 -3.09
C ALA A 81 6.50 -13.24 -4.25
N ASP A 82 7.06 -14.42 -4.05
CA ASP A 82 7.09 -15.49 -5.07
C ASP A 82 5.67 -16.05 -5.30
N ILE A 83 4.92 -16.27 -4.23
CA ILE A 83 3.50 -16.66 -4.27
C ILE A 83 2.69 -15.64 -5.08
N LYS A 84 2.90 -14.35 -4.82
CA LYS A 84 2.28 -13.27 -5.60
C LYS A 84 2.70 -13.31 -7.07
N ALA A 85 3.98 -13.54 -7.35
CA ALA A 85 4.51 -13.59 -8.71
C ALA A 85 3.86 -14.71 -9.55
N GLN A 86 3.39 -15.79 -8.91
CA GLN A 86 2.61 -16.84 -9.55
C GLN A 86 1.12 -16.49 -9.77
N GLY A 87 0.70 -15.28 -9.40
CA GLY A 87 -0.64 -14.74 -9.67
C GLY A 87 -1.63 -14.88 -8.51
N ALA A 88 -1.23 -15.42 -7.36
CA ALA A 88 -2.12 -15.55 -6.21
C ALA A 88 -2.70 -14.18 -5.77
N ASN A 89 -3.96 -14.18 -5.33
CA ASN A 89 -4.60 -13.01 -4.72
C ASN A 89 -4.73 -13.13 -3.20
N THR A 90 -4.47 -14.32 -2.65
CA THR A 90 -4.62 -14.65 -1.24
C THR A 90 -3.48 -15.58 -0.81
N VAL A 91 -3.03 -15.45 0.43
CA VAL A 91 -2.18 -16.43 1.09
C VAL A 91 -2.76 -16.76 2.47
N ARG A 92 -2.79 -18.04 2.83
CA ARG A 92 -3.10 -18.48 4.20
C ARG A 92 -1.79 -18.76 4.93
N VAL A 93 -1.58 -18.05 6.02
CA VAL A 93 -0.30 -18.02 6.75
C VAL A 93 -0.47 -18.77 8.06
N VAL A 94 0.25 -19.87 8.18
CA VAL A 94 0.28 -20.75 9.36
C VAL A 94 1.00 -20.04 10.49
N LEU A 95 0.29 -19.76 11.58
CA LEU A 95 0.83 -19.22 12.83
C LEU A 95 0.72 -20.27 13.94
N ALA A 96 1.46 -20.05 15.03
CA ALA A 96 1.30 -20.79 16.27
C ALA A 96 0.94 -19.87 17.44
N ASP A 97 0.13 -20.38 18.37
CA ASP A 97 -0.32 -19.66 19.57
C ASP A 97 0.56 -19.90 20.81
N GLY A 98 1.48 -20.88 20.74
CA GLY A 98 2.34 -21.25 21.86
C GLY A 98 1.97 -22.57 22.54
N HIS A 99 0.86 -23.20 22.17
CA HIS A 99 0.40 -24.43 22.81
C HIS A 99 1.24 -25.65 22.41
N ARG A 100 1.47 -25.82 21.11
CA ARG A 100 2.22 -26.92 20.49
C ARG A 100 3.54 -26.45 19.90
N TRP A 101 3.55 -25.32 19.19
CA TRP A 101 4.74 -24.72 18.59
C TRP A 101 5.06 -23.36 19.21
N THR A 102 6.22 -22.80 18.89
CA THR A 102 6.65 -21.49 19.38
C THR A 102 5.69 -20.41 18.88
N ALA A 103 5.07 -19.67 19.79
CA ALA A 103 4.11 -18.63 19.45
C ALA A 103 4.70 -17.56 18.52
N ASN A 104 3.98 -17.21 17.46
CA ASN A 104 4.30 -16.04 16.66
C ASN A 104 3.97 -14.78 17.47
N SER A 105 4.94 -13.89 17.65
CA SER A 105 4.74 -12.67 18.44
C SER A 105 3.88 -11.64 17.69
N ALA A 106 3.31 -10.65 18.41
CA ALA A 106 2.61 -9.54 17.76
C ALA A 106 3.46 -8.78 16.74
N ALA A 107 4.78 -8.67 16.97
CA ALA A 107 5.70 -8.02 16.03
C ALA A 107 5.88 -8.86 14.75
N ASP A 108 5.96 -10.17 14.90
CA ASP A 108 6.07 -11.10 13.77
C ASP A 108 4.79 -11.09 12.93
N VAL A 109 3.61 -11.16 13.57
CA VAL A 109 2.31 -11.05 12.88
C VAL A 109 2.16 -9.69 12.17
N ALA A 110 2.63 -8.60 12.78
CA ALA A 110 2.63 -7.29 12.11
C ALA A 110 3.51 -7.27 10.84
N ASP A 111 4.65 -7.97 10.84
CA ASP A 111 5.51 -8.11 9.66
C ASP A 111 4.83 -8.97 8.58
N VAL A 112 4.22 -10.10 8.96
CA VAL A 112 3.41 -10.93 8.05
C VAL A 112 2.32 -10.08 7.36
N ILE A 113 1.55 -9.31 8.12
CA ILE A 113 0.50 -8.42 7.59
C ILE A 113 1.11 -7.39 6.62
N ALA A 114 2.24 -6.78 6.99
CA ALA A 114 2.92 -5.80 6.16
C ALA A 114 3.39 -6.42 4.83
N GLN A 115 3.96 -7.63 4.85
CA GLN A 115 4.41 -8.35 3.67
C GLN A 115 3.25 -8.79 2.77
N CYS A 116 2.16 -9.32 3.35
CA CYS A 116 0.93 -9.62 2.61
C CYS A 116 0.43 -8.38 1.84
N LYS A 117 0.34 -7.22 2.52
CA LYS A 117 -0.11 -5.96 1.90
C LYS A 117 0.87 -5.41 0.87
N ALA A 118 2.16 -5.45 1.14
CA ALA A 118 3.20 -5.01 0.20
C ALA A 118 3.15 -5.80 -1.10
N ASN A 119 2.83 -7.10 -1.02
CA ASN A 119 2.64 -7.99 -2.16
C ASN A 119 1.21 -8.02 -2.68
N ARG A 120 0.30 -7.18 -2.18
CA ARG A 120 -1.11 -7.11 -2.63
C ARG A 120 -1.82 -8.46 -2.57
N LEU A 121 -1.63 -9.15 -1.46
CA LEU A 121 -2.29 -10.40 -1.10
C LEU A 121 -3.25 -10.15 0.07
N ILE A 122 -4.48 -10.65 -0.04
CA ILE A 122 -5.31 -10.84 1.14
C ILE A 122 -4.65 -11.92 1.99
N CYS A 123 -4.57 -11.69 3.30
CA CYS A 123 -3.92 -12.61 4.23
C CYS A 123 -5.00 -13.31 5.05
N VAL A 124 -5.07 -14.64 4.97
CA VAL A 124 -5.82 -15.46 5.94
C VAL A 124 -4.81 -15.87 7.01
N LEU A 125 -4.97 -15.37 8.23
CA LEU A 125 -4.10 -15.76 9.35
C LEU A 125 -4.80 -16.88 10.12
N GLU A 126 -4.08 -17.95 10.44
CA GLU A 126 -4.62 -19.13 11.11
C GLU A 126 -3.71 -19.61 12.26
N VAL A 127 -4.29 -20.12 13.35
CA VAL A 127 -3.56 -20.76 14.45
C VAL A 127 -3.55 -22.27 14.25
N HIS A 128 -2.37 -22.86 14.10
CA HIS A 128 -2.25 -24.26 13.72
C HIS A 128 -2.27 -25.24 14.90
N ASP A 129 -2.06 -24.76 16.12
CA ASP A 129 -1.94 -25.60 17.31
C ASP A 129 -3.23 -26.38 17.64
N THR A 130 -4.39 -25.98 17.11
CA THR A 130 -5.68 -26.67 17.34
C THR A 130 -5.86 -27.96 16.54
N THR A 131 -4.98 -28.22 15.56
CA THR A 131 -5.10 -29.29 14.57
C THR A 131 -5.28 -30.66 15.23
N GLY A 132 -6.45 -31.27 15.01
CA GLY A 132 -6.77 -32.62 15.46
C GLY A 132 -7.25 -32.74 16.91
N TYR A 133 -7.65 -31.64 17.57
CA TYR A 133 -8.13 -31.68 18.96
C TYR A 133 -9.17 -32.78 19.23
N GLY A 134 -9.06 -33.43 20.39
CA GLY A 134 -9.87 -34.61 20.75
C GLY A 134 -9.29 -35.94 20.25
N GLU A 135 -8.31 -35.91 19.35
CA GLU A 135 -7.58 -37.09 18.86
C GLU A 135 -6.05 -36.91 18.99
N GLU A 136 -5.52 -35.76 18.55
CA GLU A 136 -4.12 -35.37 18.76
C GLU A 136 -3.93 -34.81 20.18
N SER A 137 -3.15 -35.53 20.98
CA SER A 137 -2.87 -35.18 22.38
C SER A 137 -2.15 -33.85 22.57
N ALA A 138 -1.40 -33.39 21.56
CA ALA A 138 -0.69 -32.13 21.58
C ALA A 138 -1.53 -30.93 21.06
N ALA A 139 -2.79 -31.15 20.70
CA ALA A 139 -3.63 -30.11 20.12
C ALA A 139 -4.23 -29.20 21.20
N GLY A 140 -4.17 -27.89 20.91
CA GLY A 140 -4.80 -26.84 21.70
C GLY A 140 -6.30 -26.72 21.45
N THR A 141 -6.94 -25.88 22.26
CA THR A 141 -8.38 -25.59 22.16
C THR A 141 -8.63 -24.33 21.34
N LEU A 142 -9.83 -24.23 20.74
CA LEU A 142 -10.29 -22.97 20.12
C LEU A 142 -10.37 -21.79 21.11
N ASP A 143 -10.53 -22.07 22.42
CA ASP A 143 -10.54 -21.02 23.45
C ASP A 143 -9.14 -20.39 23.62
N GLN A 144 -8.08 -21.19 23.58
CA GLN A 144 -6.69 -20.74 23.62
C GLN A 144 -6.32 -19.97 22.35
N ALA A 145 -6.68 -20.50 21.17
CA ALA A 145 -6.49 -19.78 19.92
C ALA A 145 -7.23 -18.43 19.91
N ALA A 146 -8.44 -18.37 20.49
CA ALA A 146 -9.17 -17.12 20.65
C ALA A 146 -8.48 -16.13 21.60
N ASP A 147 -7.86 -16.59 22.69
CA ASP A 147 -7.05 -15.72 23.56
C ASP A 147 -5.83 -15.14 22.83
N TYR A 148 -5.19 -15.94 21.98
CA TYR A 148 -4.08 -15.47 21.15
C TYR A 148 -4.53 -14.36 20.19
N TRP A 149 -5.64 -14.53 19.47
CA TRP A 149 -6.19 -13.48 18.60
C TRP A 149 -6.56 -12.21 19.36
N ILE A 150 -7.10 -12.34 20.57
CA ILE A 150 -7.39 -11.18 21.43
C ILE A 150 -6.10 -10.47 21.84
N GLY A 151 -5.04 -11.22 22.16
CA GLY A 151 -3.70 -10.67 22.41
C GLY A 151 -3.14 -9.90 21.22
N LEU A 152 -3.49 -10.29 20.00
CA LEU A 152 -3.11 -9.63 18.75
C LEU A 152 -4.03 -8.49 18.33
N LYS A 153 -5.08 -8.15 19.09
CA LYS A 153 -6.05 -7.12 18.70
C LYS A 153 -5.39 -5.79 18.29
N GLY A 154 -4.31 -5.40 18.95
CA GLY A 154 -3.59 -4.16 18.65
C GLY A 154 -2.96 -4.13 17.25
N VAL A 155 -2.53 -5.27 16.71
CA VAL A 155 -1.94 -5.36 15.35
C VAL A 155 -2.99 -5.66 14.28
N LEU A 156 -4.11 -6.28 14.66
CA LEU A 156 -5.22 -6.60 13.76
C LEU A 156 -6.16 -5.42 13.52
N ALA A 157 -6.37 -4.55 14.51
CA ALA A 157 -7.29 -3.42 14.37
C ALA A 157 -6.94 -2.52 13.16
N GLY A 158 -7.92 -2.23 12.33
CA GLY A 158 -7.76 -1.43 11.11
C GLY A 158 -7.24 -2.21 9.90
N GLN A 159 -7.05 -3.53 10.01
CA GLN A 159 -6.62 -4.40 8.92
C GLN A 159 -7.77 -5.20 8.29
N GLU A 160 -9.03 -4.87 8.59
CA GLU A 160 -10.19 -5.67 8.23
C GLU A 160 -10.45 -5.72 6.71
N ASN A 161 -9.88 -4.80 5.93
CA ASN A 161 -9.90 -4.87 4.46
C ASN A 161 -8.90 -5.89 3.88
N TYR A 162 -7.92 -6.32 4.66
CA TYR A 162 -6.77 -7.08 4.18
C TYR A 162 -6.65 -8.45 4.83
N ILE A 163 -7.24 -8.63 6.02
CA ILE A 163 -7.05 -9.79 6.87
C ILE A 163 -8.36 -10.51 7.13
N VAL A 164 -8.32 -11.84 6.97
CA VAL A 164 -9.34 -12.78 7.47
C VAL A 164 -8.72 -13.55 8.63
N ILE A 165 -9.47 -13.72 9.73
CA ILE A 165 -9.03 -14.48 10.90
C ILE A 165 -9.61 -15.88 10.83
N ASN A 166 -8.79 -16.88 10.57
CA ASN A 166 -9.15 -18.28 10.71
C ASN A 166 -8.88 -18.72 12.15
N ILE A 167 -9.93 -19.01 12.94
CA ILE A 167 -9.80 -19.10 14.40
C ILE A 167 -8.73 -20.13 14.82
N GLY A 168 -8.78 -21.33 14.27
CA GLY A 168 -7.79 -22.37 14.46
C GLY A 168 -7.93 -23.43 13.37
N ASN A 169 -6.80 -23.94 12.90
CA ASN A 169 -6.72 -25.00 11.90
C ASN A 169 -7.37 -26.27 12.41
N GLU A 170 -8.22 -26.88 11.59
CA GLU A 170 -8.74 -28.24 11.76
C GLU A 170 -9.03 -28.61 13.24
N PRO A 171 -9.86 -27.83 13.94
CA PRO A 171 -9.83 -27.74 15.40
C PRO A 171 -10.52 -28.92 16.10
N TRP A 172 -10.72 -30.02 15.38
CA TRP A 172 -11.25 -31.27 15.92
C TRP A 172 -10.84 -32.45 15.03
N GLY A 173 -10.36 -33.53 15.65
CA GLY A 173 -10.05 -34.79 14.98
C GLY A 173 -11.30 -35.63 14.68
N ASN A 174 -11.11 -36.94 14.60
CA ASN A 174 -12.17 -37.92 14.28
C ASN A 174 -12.96 -38.41 15.49
N THR A 175 -12.47 -38.17 16.71
CA THR A 175 -13.11 -38.67 17.93
C THR A 175 -14.14 -37.68 18.44
N GLY A 176 -15.41 -38.09 18.46
CA GLY A 176 -16.55 -37.28 18.92
C GLY A 176 -16.67 -35.91 18.24
N PRO A 177 -16.64 -35.82 16.88
CA PRO A 177 -16.60 -34.55 16.16
C PRO A 177 -17.87 -33.71 16.35
N GLU A 178 -18.98 -34.28 16.82
CA GLU A 178 -20.16 -33.52 17.25
C GLU A 178 -19.85 -32.49 18.34
N GLY A 179 -18.77 -32.71 19.09
CA GLY A 179 -18.25 -31.79 20.11
C GLY A 179 -17.69 -30.47 19.55
N TRP A 180 -17.41 -30.37 18.24
CA TRP A 180 -16.88 -29.18 17.59
C TRP A 180 -17.81 -27.96 17.65
N THR A 181 -19.12 -28.16 17.57
CA THR A 181 -20.09 -27.08 17.34
C THR A 181 -20.09 -26.03 18.45
N ALA A 182 -20.12 -26.48 19.71
CA ALA A 182 -20.20 -25.59 20.87
C ALA A 182 -18.94 -24.71 21.07
N PRO A 183 -17.71 -25.24 21.07
CA PRO A 183 -16.50 -24.42 21.21
C PRO A 183 -16.27 -23.50 20.02
N THR A 184 -16.64 -23.89 18.79
CA THR A 184 -16.59 -22.99 17.63
C THR A 184 -17.51 -21.78 17.83
N ILE A 185 -18.76 -22.00 18.26
CA ILE A 185 -19.69 -20.92 18.61
C ILE A 185 -19.13 -20.03 19.73
N ALA A 186 -18.58 -20.63 20.79
CA ALA A 186 -18.02 -19.89 21.91
C ALA A 186 -16.81 -19.04 21.50
N ALA A 187 -15.92 -19.55 20.66
CA ALA A 187 -14.77 -18.82 20.15
C ALA A 187 -15.18 -17.63 19.27
N ILE A 188 -16.13 -17.81 18.35
CA ILE A 188 -16.71 -16.72 17.56
C ILE A 188 -17.23 -15.60 18.49
N GLN A 189 -18.06 -15.97 19.47
CA GLN A 189 -18.63 -15.00 20.41
C GLN A 189 -17.54 -14.30 21.24
N LYS A 190 -16.52 -15.04 21.69
CA LYS A 190 -15.37 -14.50 22.43
C LYS A 190 -14.62 -13.45 21.60
N LEU A 191 -14.32 -13.72 20.33
CA LEU A 191 -13.64 -12.78 19.43
C LEU A 191 -14.50 -11.53 19.15
N ARG A 192 -15.80 -11.70 18.91
CA ARG A 192 -16.73 -10.59 18.69
C ARG A 192 -16.90 -9.72 19.94
N ASN A 193 -17.01 -10.34 21.13
CA ASN A 193 -17.07 -9.63 22.42
C ASN A 193 -15.77 -8.85 22.70
N ALA A 194 -14.63 -9.34 22.22
CA ALA A 194 -13.38 -8.61 22.27
C ALA A 194 -13.27 -7.48 21.23
N GLY A 195 -14.25 -7.34 20.33
CA GLY A 195 -14.35 -6.25 19.36
C GLY A 195 -13.62 -6.47 18.04
N LEU A 196 -13.28 -7.71 17.69
CA LEU A 196 -12.71 -8.03 16.36
C LEU A 196 -13.83 -8.03 15.32
N GLN A 197 -13.69 -7.20 14.27
CA GLN A 197 -14.70 -6.99 13.21
C GLN A 197 -14.37 -7.66 11.87
N HIS A 198 -13.16 -8.23 11.75
CA HIS A 198 -12.70 -8.99 10.59
C HIS A 198 -13.72 -10.06 10.15
N THR A 199 -13.69 -10.44 8.88
CA THR A 199 -14.27 -11.74 8.50
C THR A 199 -13.58 -12.83 9.30
N ILE A 200 -14.37 -13.66 9.96
CA ILE A 200 -13.89 -14.83 10.69
C ILE A 200 -14.08 -16.06 9.81
N MET A 201 -13.05 -16.89 9.70
CA MET A 201 -13.07 -18.18 9.03
C MET A 201 -13.05 -19.30 10.09
N VAL A 202 -13.87 -20.33 9.90
CA VAL A 202 -13.91 -21.51 10.78
C VAL A 202 -13.80 -22.79 9.97
N ASP A 203 -12.89 -23.66 10.41
CA ASP A 203 -12.60 -24.93 9.76
C ASP A 203 -13.49 -26.03 10.34
N ALA A 204 -13.73 -27.04 9.51
CA ALA A 204 -14.54 -28.20 9.87
C ALA A 204 -13.84 -29.12 10.88
N PRO A 205 -14.59 -29.98 11.60
CA PRO A 205 -14.00 -31.09 12.33
C PRO A 205 -13.53 -32.20 11.39
N ASN A 206 -13.09 -33.33 11.95
CA ASN A 206 -12.52 -34.45 11.20
C ASN A 206 -11.29 -34.03 10.38
N TRP A 207 -10.38 -33.30 11.02
CA TRP A 207 -9.17 -32.79 10.36
C TRP A 207 -9.54 -31.91 9.15
N GLY A 208 -10.55 -31.04 9.33
CA GLY A 208 -11.06 -30.17 8.26
C GLY A 208 -11.86 -30.87 7.15
N GLN A 209 -11.85 -32.20 7.06
CA GLN A 209 -12.49 -32.93 5.96
C GLN A 209 -14.00 -33.16 6.15
N ASP A 210 -14.53 -32.95 7.36
CA ASP A 210 -15.95 -33.08 7.70
C ASP A 210 -16.63 -34.37 7.18
N TRP A 211 -15.94 -35.51 7.20
CA TRP A 211 -16.50 -36.76 6.64
C TRP A 211 -17.76 -37.23 7.37
N GLN A 212 -17.94 -36.82 8.64
CA GLN A 212 -19.19 -37.05 9.40
C GLN A 212 -20.23 -35.93 9.23
N GLN A 213 -19.96 -34.94 8.39
CA GLN A 213 -20.87 -33.85 7.99
C GLN A 213 -21.37 -33.00 9.17
N VAL A 214 -20.57 -32.88 10.24
CA VAL A 214 -20.93 -32.12 11.44
C VAL A 214 -20.99 -30.63 11.11
N MET A 215 -19.97 -30.09 10.43
CA MET A 215 -19.98 -28.70 9.98
C MET A 215 -21.11 -28.49 8.98
N ARG A 216 -21.24 -29.33 7.96
CA ARG A 216 -22.34 -29.24 6.97
C ARG A 216 -23.72 -29.19 7.64
N THR A 217 -23.96 -30.03 8.64
CA THR A 217 -25.25 -30.11 9.35
C THR A 217 -25.48 -28.89 10.24
N ASN A 218 -24.45 -28.40 10.92
CA ASN A 218 -24.56 -27.35 11.94
C ASN A 218 -24.17 -25.95 11.46
N ALA A 219 -23.71 -25.78 10.22
CA ALA A 219 -23.20 -24.50 9.71
C ALA A 219 -24.21 -23.35 9.88
N ARG A 220 -25.51 -23.61 9.75
CA ARG A 220 -26.53 -22.57 9.99
C ARG A 220 -26.51 -22.05 11.43
N SER A 221 -26.40 -22.92 12.43
CA SER A 221 -26.40 -22.52 13.83
C SER A 221 -25.11 -21.80 14.20
N VAL A 222 -23.98 -22.26 13.67
CA VAL A 222 -22.67 -21.61 13.83
C VAL A 222 -22.67 -20.21 13.18
N TYR A 223 -23.18 -20.08 11.95
CA TYR A 223 -23.29 -18.79 11.27
C TYR A 223 -24.20 -17.81 12.02
N ALA A 224 -25.33 -18.30 12.54
CA ALA A 224 -26.26 -17.47 13.32
C ALA A 224 -25.70 -17.01 14.68
N ALA A 225 -24.63 -17.65 15.17
CA ALA A 225 -23.96 -17.23 16.40
C ALA A 225 -23.06 -15.99 16.21
N ASP A 226 -22.64 -15.69 14.99
CA ASP A 226 -21.96 -14.43 14.68
C ASP A 226 -22.99 -13.31 14.45
N THR A 227 -23.13 -12.42 15.43
CA THR A 227 -24.08 -11.30 15.37
C THR A 227 -23.77 -10.30 14.26
N THR A 228 -22.56 -10.33 13.69
CA THR A 228 -22.18 -9.47 12.57
C THR A 228 -22.55 -10.07 11.21
N GLY A 229 -22.85 -11.38 11.15
CA GLY A 229 -23.01 -12.13 9.91
C GLY A 229 -21.72 -12.26 9.07
N ASN A 230 -20.56 -11.83 9.61
CA ASN A 230 -19.29 -11.78 8.90
C ASN A 230 -18.42 -13.04 9.16
N LEU A 231 -18.99 -14.21 8.87
CA LEU A 231 -18.37 -15.52 9.09
C LEU A 231 -18.32 -16.32 7.78
N ILE A 232 -17.20 -16.97 7.47
CA ILE A 232 -17.04 -17.89 6.34
C ILE A 232 -16.60 -19.28 6.83
N PHE A 233 -17.11 -20.34 6.20
CA PHE A 233 -16.70 -21.71 6.49
C PHE A 233 -15.53 -22.14 5.60
N SER A 234 -14.66 -23.00 6.13
CA SER A 234 -13.54 -23.60 5.40
C SER A 234 -13.66 -25.11 5.44
N ILE A 235 -13.63 -25.75 4.27
CA ILE A 235 -13.49 -27.20 4.11
C ILE A 235 -12.08 -27.52 3.62
N HIS A 236 -11.46 -28.56 4.17
CA HIS A 236 -10.17 -29.07 3.72
C HIS A 236 -10.40 -30.34 2.91
N MET A 237 -10.10 -30.31 1.62
CA MET A 237 -10.43 -31.39 0.70
C MET A 237 -9.19 -32.23 0.37
N TYR A 238 -9.07 -33.38 1.04
CA TYR A 238 -8.08 -34.42 0.75
C TYR A 238 -8.81 -35.70 0.30
N SER A 239 -8.32 -36.88 0.68
CA SER A 239 -8.76 -38.17 0.14
C SER A 239 -10.19 -38.57 0.52
N VAL A 240 -10.88 -37.84 1.39
CA VAL A 240 -12.35 -37.97 1.58
C VAL A 240 -13.13 -37.50 0.35
N TYR A 241 -12.52 -36.66 -0.49
CA TYR A 241 -13.13 -36.06 -1.67
C TYR A 241 -12.43 -36.59 -2.93
N ASP A 242 -12.41 -37.91 -3.09
CA ASP A 242 -11.75 -38.62 -4.19
C ASP A 242 -12.66 -38.82 -5.42
N THR A 243 -13.93 -38.39 -5.32
CA THR A 243 -14.87 -38.36 -6.44
C THR A 243 -15.49 -36.99 -6.68
N ALA A 244 -15.81 -36.73 -7.95
CA ALA A 244 -16.54 -35.53 -8.35
C ALA A 244 -17.88 -35.33 -7.61
N ALA A 245 -18.55 -36.43 -7.26
CA ALA A 245 -19.83 -36.39 -6.55
C ALA A 245 -19.66 -35.86 -5.12
N GLU A 246 -18.65 -36.33 -4.38
CA GLU A 246 -18.38 -35.86 -3.01
C GLU A 246 -18.03 -34.37 -3.00
N VAL A 247 -17.16 -33.94 -3.92
CA VAL A 247 -16.78 -32.52 -4.08
C VAL A 247 -18.00 -31.67 -4.38
N THR A 248 -18.77 -32.02 -5.42
CA THR A 248 -19.89 -31.19 -5.88
C THR A 248 -21.04 -31.18 -4.88
N ASP A 249 -21.39 -32.32 -4.27
CA ASP A 249 -22.48 -32.40 -3.30
C ASP A 249 -22.19 -31.56 -2.04
N TYR A 250 -20.94 -31.58 -1.57
CA TYR A 250 -20.57 -30.80 -0.39
C TYR A 250 -20.62 -29.29 -0.66
N LEU A 251 -20.00 -28.83 -1.75
CA LEU A 251 -19.96 -27.40 -2.09
C LEU A 251 -21.35 -26.85 -2.45
N ASN A 252 -22.16 -27.62 -3.18
CA ASN A 252 -23.54 -27.22 -3.51
C ASN A 252 -24.42 -27.10 -2.26
N ALA A 253 -24.23 -27.96 -1.25
CA ALA A 253 -25.03 -27.88 -0.02
C ALA A 253 -24.88 -26.52 0.69
N PHE A 254 -23.68 -25.95 0.73
CA PHE A 254 -23.44 -24.62 1.28
C PHE A 254 -23.98 -23.51 0.37
N GLY A 255 -23.78 -23.64 -0.96
CA GLY A 255 -24.32 -22.72 -1.96
C GLY A 255 -25.84 -22.60 -1.90
N ASP A 256 -26.55 -23.73 -1.88
CA ASP A 256 -28.02 -23.80 -1.78
C ASP A 256 -28.53 -23.24 -0.45
N ALA A 257 -27.77 -23.44 0.63
CA ALA A 257 -28.02 -22.84 1.93
C ALA A 257 -27.66 -21.34 1.98
N LYS A 258 -27.04 -20.75 0.95
CA LYS A 258 -26.48 -19.38 1.00
C LYS A 258 -25.55 -19.17 2.21
N LEU A 259 -24.79 -20.20 2.57
CA LEU A 259 -23.76 -20.12 3.58
C LEU A 259 -22.40 -19.95 2.88
N PRO A 260 -21.61 -18.94 3.23
CA PRO A 260 -20.33 -18.68 2.57
C PRO A 260 -19.32 -19.78 2.91
N ILE A 261 -18.67 -20.32 1.89
CA ILE A 261 -17.66 -21.36 2.03
C ILE A 261 -16.48 -21.13 1.07
N LEU A 262 -15.29 -21.58 1.47
CA LEU A 262 -14.15 -21.81 0.58
C LEU A 262 -13.52 -23.18 0.86
N ILE A 263 -12.67 -23.63 -0.06
CA ILE A 263 -11.76 -24.74 0.16
C ILE A 263 -10.46 -24.18 0.75
N GLY A 264 -10.32 -24.20 2.09
CA GLY A 264 -9.19 -23.55 2.78
C GLY A 264 -7.88 -24.31 2.66
N GLU A 265 -7.96 -25.62 2.41
CA GLU A 265 -6.86 -26.49 2.03
C GLU A 265 -7.36 -27.53 1.05
N PHE A 266 -6.51 -27.93 0.12
CA PHE A 266 -6.74 -29.14 -0.68
C PHE A 266 -5.43 -29.73 -1.16
N GLY A 267 -5.43 -31.06 -1.26
CA GLY A 267 -4.42 -31.84 -1.95
C GLY A 267 -4.84 -32.17 -3.38
N GLY A 268 -4.12 -33.11 -3.99
CA GLY A 268 -4.39 -33.60 -5.34
C GLY A 268 -3.64 -34.89 -5.62
N PRO A 269 -2.31 -34.93 -5.42
CA PRO A 269 -1.56 -36.18 -5.53
C PRO A 269 -2.11 -37.27 -4.60
N ALA A 270 -2.34 -38.47 -5.16
CA ALA A 270 -2.77 -39.64 -4.40
C ALA A 270 -1.86 -39.94 -3.20
N ASP A 271 -2.49 -40.29 -2.08
CA ASP A 271 -1.84 -40.74 -0.86
C ASP A 271 -2.27 -42.16 -0.49
N GLN A 272 -1.96 -42.60 0.73
CA GLN A 272 -2.31 -43.94 1.19
C GLN A 272 -3.82 -44.14 1.46
N TRP A 273 -4.62 -43.08 1.43
CA TRP A 273 -6.04 -43.06 1.75
C TRP A 273 -6.94 -42.86 0.53
N GLY A 274 -6.43 -42.28 -0.55
CA GLY A 274 -7.17 -42.07 -1.80
C GLY A 274 -6.48 -41.12 -2.77
N ASP A 275 -7.21 -40.69 -3.79
CA ASP A 275 -6.75 -39.77 -4.84
C ASP A 275 -7.66 -38.53 -4.87
N PRO A 276 -7.33 -37.44 -4.16
CA PRO A 276 -8.18 -36.26 -4.08
C PRO A 276 -8.50 -35.68 -5.47
N ASP A 277 -9.77 -35.45 -5.80
CA ASP A 277 -10.19 -34.95 -7.12
C ASP A 277 -10.01 -33.43 -7.27
N GLU A 278 -8.78 -32.96 -7.42
CA GLU A 278 -8.44 -31.53 -7.53
C GLU A 278 -9.07 -30.87 -8.77
N ASP A 279 -9.30 -31.66 -9.83
CA ASP A 279 -9.91 -31.22 -11.07
C ASP A 279 -11.35 -30.76 -10.82
N THR A 280 -12.14 -31.59 -10.15
CA THR A 280 -13.51 -31.22 -9.78
C THR A 280 -13.52 -30.13 -8.72
N MET A 281 -12.60 -30.13 -7.75
CA MET A 281 -12.51 -29.08 -6.72
C MET A 281 -12.34 -27.70 -7.37
N MET A 282 -11.35 -27.55 -8.25
CA MET A 282 -11.03 -26.27 -8.88
C MET A 282 -12.10 -25.86 -9.91
N ALA A 283 -12.64 -26.80 -10.69
CA ALA A 283 -13.71 -26.52 -11.64
C ALA A 283 -15.01 -26.08 -10.94
N THR A 284 -15.40 -26.77 -9.87
CA THR A 284 -16.61 -26.47 -9.10
C THR A 284 -16.46 -25.15 -8.34
N ALA A 285 -15.31 -24.93 -7.71
CA ALA A 285 -15.00 -23.65 -7.06
C ALA A 285 -15.03 -22.48 -8.06
N GLN A 286 -14.57 -22.69 -9.30
CA GLN A 286 -14.69 -21.68 -10.35
C GLN A 286 -16.13 -21.43 -10.77
N GLN A 287 -16.91 -22.50 -11.00
CA GLN A 287 -18.31 -22.42 -11.40
C GLN A 287 -19.19 -21.72 -10.35
N LEU A 288 -19.02 -22.08 -9.08
CA LEU A 288 -19.77 -21.53 -7.95
C LEU A 288 -19.18 -20.22 -7.41
N LYS A 289 -18.03 -19.78 -7.95
CA LYS A 289 -17.24 -18.64 -7.48
C LYS A 289 -16.93 -18.73 -5.98
N LEU A 290 -16.45 -19.90 -5.55
CA LEU A 290 -15.97 -20.16 -4.19
C LEU A 290 -14.44 -20.01 -4.17
N GLY A 291 -13.89 -19.65 -3.02
CA GLY A 291 -12.44 -19.56 -2.85
C GLY A 291 -11.77 -20.94 -2.81
N TYR A 292 -10.49 -21.01 -3.16
CA TYR A 292 -9.63 -22.14 -2.83
C TYR A 292 -8.22 -21.69 -2.46
N LEU A 293 -7.55 -22.47 -1.60
CA LEU A 293 -6.20 -22.25 -1.14
C LEU A 293 -5.43 -23.59 -1.12
N ALA A 294 -4.48 -23.77 -2.03
CA ALA A 294 -3.77 -25.04 -2.17
C ALA A 294 -2.77 -25.28 -1.03
N TRP A 295 -2.67 -26.52 -0.55
CA TRP A 295 -1.66 -26.92 0.41
C TRP A 295 -0.47 -27.58 -0.32
N SER A 296 0.78 -27.13 -0.13
CA SER A 296 1.22 -25.83 0.40
C SER A 296 2.49 -25.36 -0.33
N TRP A 297 2.91 -24.11 -0.12
CA TRP A 297 4.02 -23.52 -0.87
C TRP A 297 5.27 -24.41 -0.92
N SER A 298 5.81 -24.77 0.25
CA SER A 298 6.94 -25.70 0.42
C SER A 298 7.10 -26.07 1.89
N GLY A 299 7.90 -27.09 2.19
CA GLY A 299 8.32 -27.43 3.54
C GLY A 299 7.49 -28.52 4.21
N ASN A 300 6.71 -29.29 3.43
CA ASN A 300 6.07 -30.48 3.97
C ASN A 300 7.12 -31.53 4.32
N THR A 301 6.83 -32.35 5.34
CA THR A 301 7.71 -33.48 5.70
C THR A 301 7.77 -34.51 4.56
N ASP A 302 6.63 -34.77 3.91
CA ASP A 302 6.56 -35.41 2.60
C ASP A 302 6.34 -34.32 1.54
N PRO A 303 7.28 -34.11 0.60
CA PRO A 303 7.19 -33.04 -0.39
C PRO A 303 6.17 -33.31 -1.50
N SER A 304 5.37 -34.37 -1.44
CA SER A 304 4.31 -34.66 -2.43
C SER A 304 3.32 -33.51 -2.62
N LEU A 305 3.05 -32.75 -1.55
CA LEU A 305 2.19 -31.55 -1.56
C LEU A 305 2.96 -30.22 -1.63
N ASP A 306 4.29 -30.24 -1.76
CA ASP A 306 5.04 -29.01 -2.00
C ASP A 306 4.71 -28.47 -3.40
N LEU A 307 4.28 -27.21 -3.52
CA LEU A 307 4.08 -26.55 -4.80
C LEU A 307 5.42 -26.20 -5.46
N VAL A 308 6.42 -25.84 -4.66
CA VAL A 308 7.81 -25.66 -5.07
C VAL A 308 8.72 -26.40 -4.11
N LEU A 309 9.84 -26.95 -4.60
CA LEU A 309 10.82 -27.60 -3.72
C LEU A 309 11.73 -26.53 -3.09
N ASN A 310 12.08 -26.73 -1.82
CA ASN A 310 13.08 -25.95 -1.10
C ASN A 310 12.80 -24.43 -1.05
N PHE A 311 11.52 -24.02 -1.12
CA PHE A 311 11.12 -22.61 -1.25
C PHE A 311 11.68 -21.90 -2.50
N ASP A 312 12.13 -22.64 -3.51
CA ASP A 312 12.71 -22.10 -4.74
C ASP A 312 11.66 -22.07 -5.87
N PRO A 313 11.16 -20.89 -6.30
CA PRO A 313 10.16 -20.80 -7.35
C PRO A 313 10.65 -21.34 -8.72
N ALA A 314 11.95 -21.53 -8.92
CA ALA A 314 12.48 -22.20 -10.11
C ALA A 314 12.32 -23.73 -10.07
N GLN A 315 12.00 -24.32 -8.91
CA GLN A 315 11.82 -25.76 -8.69
C GLN A 315 10.34 -26.11 -8.47
N MET A 316 9.46 -25.62 -9.33
CA MET A 316 8.02 -25.91 -9.27
C MET A 316 7.75 -27.40 -9.54
N THR A 317 7.00 -28.04 -8.64
CA THR A 317 6.65 -29.47 -8.72
C THR A 317 5.52 -29.71 -9.73
N SER A 318 5.21 -30.98 -10.00
CA SER A 318 4.01 -31.34 -10.79
C SER A 318 2.73 -30.82 -10.13
N TRP A 319 2.65 -30.86 -8.81
CA TRP A 319 1.54 -30.31 -8.05
C TRP A 319 1.44 -28.79 -8.20
N GLY A 320 2.57 -28.08 -8.06
CA GLY A 320 2.63 -26.63 -8.31
C GLY A 320 2.20 -26.25 -9.72
N GLN A 321 2.68 -26.98 -10.75
CA GLN A 321 2.27 -26.76 -12.14
C GLN A 321 0.75 -26.92 -12.31
N ARG A 322 0.15 -27.95 -11.70
CA ARG A 322 -1.30 -28.18 -11.76
C ARG A 322 -2.08 -27.04 -11.11
N VAL A 323 -1.67 -26.58 -9.92
CA VAL A 323 -2.37 -25.55 -9.15
C VAL A 323 -2.25 -24.16 -9.80
N PHE A 324 -1.05 -23.78 -10.25
CA PHE A 324 -0.83 -22.44 -10.80
C PHE A 324 -1.23 -22.33 -12.27
N HIS A 325 -0.87 -23.30 -13.10
CA HIS A 325 -0.94 -23.20 -14.56
C HIS A 325 -1.90 -24.20 -15.22
N GLY A 326 -2.45 -25.15 -14.47
CA GLY A 326 -3.47 -26.07 -14.96
C GLY A 326 -4.84 -25.41 -15.18
N PRO A 327 -5.81 -26.15 -15.75
CA PRO A 327 -7.17 -25.66 -15.91
C PRO A 327 -7.79 -25.20 -14.59
N ASN A 328 -8.46 -24.05 -14.62
CA ASN A 328 -9.02 -23.37 -13.44
C ASN A 328 -7.96 -22.98 -12.40
N GLY A 329 -6.68 -23.00 -12.76
CA GLY A 329 -5.54 -22.65 -11.92
C GLY A 329 -5.48 -21.18 -11.53
N ILE A 330 -4.58 -20.89 -10.59
CA ILE A 330 -4.43 -19.56 -10.00
C ILE A 330 -4.10 -18.52 -11.07
N ALA A 331 -3.13 -18.78 -11.94
CA ALA A 331 -2.72 -17.82 -12.97
C ALA A 331 -3.85 -17.52 -14.00
N GLN A 332 -4.81 -18.44 -14.16
CA GLN A 332 -5.94 -18.26 -15.07
C GLN A 332 -7.11 -17.52 -14.41
N THR A 333 -7.36 -17.76 -13.12
CA THR A 333 -8.64 -17.40 -12.49
C THR A 333 -8.52 -16.35 -11.39
N ALA A 334 -7.34 -16.14 -10.82
CA ALA A 334 -7.12 -15.16 -9.77
C ALA A 334 -7.34 -13.73 -10.26
N LYS A 335 -7.99 -12.94 -9.40
CA LYS A 335 -8.13 -11.49 -9.57
C LYS A 335 -7.65 -10.82 -8.29
N GLU A 336 -6.73 -9.89 -8.41
CA GLU A 336 -6.25 -9.09 -7.27
C GLU A 336 -7.44 -8.39 -6.60
N ALA A 337 -7.43 -8.36 -5.25
CA ALA A 337 -8.45 -7.65 -4.49
C ALA A 337 -8.41 -6.15 -4.85
N THR A 338 -9.58 -5.57 -5.11
CA THR A 338 -9.72 -4.16 -5.50
C THR A 338 -9.37 -3.19 -4.38
N VAL A 339 -9.17 -3.65 -3.14
CA VAL A 339 -8.54 -2.83 -2.09
C VAL A 339 -7.07 -2.49 -2.40
N PHE A 340 -6.36 -3.31 -3.20
CA PHE A 340 -4.94 -3.09 -3.53
C PHE A 340 -4.70 -2.33 -4.83
N GLY A 341 -5.65 -2.36 -5.75
CA GLY A 341 -5.65 -1.54 -6.95
C GLY A 341 -6.64 -0.41 -6.75
N GLY A 342 -6.25 0.86 -6.92
CA GLY A 342 -7.13 2.02 -6.72
C GLY A 342 -8.40 2.10 -7.59
N GLY A 343 -8.75 1.03 -8.32
CA GLY A 343 -10.02 0.82 -8.99
C GLY A 343 -11.17 0.64 -8.00
N SER A 344 -11.62 1.76 -7.43
CA SER A 344 -13.06 1.93 -7.28
C SER A 344 -13.73 1.76 -8.65
N THR A 345 -15.02 1.46 -8.70
CA THR A 345 -15.85 1.51 -9.94
C THR A 345 -15.95 2.91 -10.53
N ASP A 346 -15.08 3.82 -10.12
CA ASP A 346 -14.98 5.15 -10.68
C ASP A 346 -14.57 5.08 -12.14
N THR A 347 -15.53 5.44 -12.98
CA THR A 347 -15.37 5.53 -14.43
C THR A 347 -15.31 6.99 -14.87
N GLN A 348 -15.45 7.93 -13.92
CA GLN A 348 -15.43 9.34 -14.20
C GLN A 348 -13.97 9.81 -14.12
N ALA A 349 -13.50 10.42 -15.21
CA ALA A 349 -12.19 11.02 -15.21
C ALA A 349 -12.18 12.33 -14.40
N PRO A 350 -11.06 12.66 -13.74
CA PRO A 350 -10.88 13.96 -13.12
C PRO A 350 -11.08 15.12 -14.08
N THR A 351 -11.44 16.29 -13.56
CA THR A 351 -11.44 17.52 -14.36
C THR A 351 -10.03 17.84 -14.87
N ALA A 352 -9.92 18.55 -15.99
CA ALA A 352 -8.63 19.03 -16.46
C ALA A 352 -7.96 19.91 -15.39
N PRO A 353 -6.64 19.76 -15.13
CA PRO A 353 -5.91 20.67 -14.26
C PRO A 353 -5.95 22.10 -14.80
N GLY A 354 -5.74 23.09 -13.92
CA GLY A 354 -5.51 24.46 -14.37
C GLY A 354 -4.27 24.59 -15.25
N THR A 355 -4.21 25.66 -16.05
CA THR A 355 -3.01 25.94 -16.86
C THR A 355 -1.79 26.07 -15.96
N PRO A 356 -0.72 25.28 -16.20
CA PRO A 356 0.49 25.38 -15.41
C PRO A 356 1.13 26.76 -15.56
N THR A 357 1.80 27.20 -14.49
CA THR A 357 2.64 28.39 -14.44
C THR A 357 4.07 27.96 -14.18
N ALA A 358 5.03 28.71 -14.72
CA ALA A 358 6.45 28.38 -14.60
C ALA A 358 7.19 29.43 -13.76
N SER A 359 8.09 28.95 -12.91
CA SER A 359 8.98 29.76 -12.09
C SER A 359 10.33 29.06 -11.90
N ALA A 360 11.28 29.74 -11.24
CA ALA A 360 12.61 29.19 -10.93
C ALA A 360 13.28 28.51 -12.14
N VAL A 361 13.19 29.14 -13.32
CA VAL A 361 13.71 28.60 -14.57
C VAL A 361 15.24 28.76 -14.59
N THR A 362 15.94 27.64 -14.73
CA THR A 362 17.40 27.58 -14.82
C THR A 362 17.83 27.19 -16.23
N ALA A 363 19.13 26.94 -16.42
CA ALA A 363 19.65 26.38 -17.68
C ALA A 363 19.24 24.91 -17.91
N SER A 364 18.81 24.19 -16.89
CA SER A 364 18.49 22.75 -16.98
C SER A 364 17.23 22.30 -16.26
N SER A 365 16.46 23.23 -15.68
CA SER A 365 15.22 22.92 -14.96
C SER A 365 14.22 24.06 -15.00
N ALA A 366 12.96 23.74 -14.70
CA ALA A 366 11.90 24.69 -14.44
C ALA A 366 10.94 24.14 -13.37
N HIS A 367 10.49 25.00 -12.46
CA HIS A 367 9.43 24.66 -11.51
C HIS A 367 8.08 24.99 -12.14
N LEU A 368 7.15 24.03 -12.11
CA LEU A 368 5.79 24.18 -12.62
C LEU A 368 4.79 24.01 -11.47
N ALA A 369 3.77 24.87 -11.44
CA ALA A 369 2.66 24.79 -10.49
C ALA A 369 1.32 25.05 -11.21
N TRP A 370 0.25 24.38 -10.80
CA TRP A 370 -1.08 24.48 -11.42
C TRP A 370 -2.18 24.48 -10.37
N THR A 371 -3.40 24.82 -10.79
CA THR A 371 -4.60 24.66 -9.95
C THR A 371 -5.05 23.20 -9.96
N ALA A 372 -5.41 22.67 -8.79
CA ALA A 372 -5.84 21.28 -8.62
C ALA A 372 -7.06 20.93 -9.49
N SER A 373 -7.09 19.68 -9.94
CA SER A 373 -8.30 19.06 -10.45
C SER A 373 -9.25 18.65 -9.32
N SER A 374 -10.53 18.49 -9.65
CA SER A 374 -11.52 17.83 -8.80
C SER A 374 -11.96 16.51 -9.42
N ASP A 375 -12.38 15.59 -8.58
CA ASP A 375 -12.87 14.28 -8.96
C ASP A 375 -13.91 13.80 -7.92
N ASN A 376 -14.79 12.88 -8.30
CA ASN A 376 -15.85 12.34 -7.44
C ASN A 376 -15.33 11.41 -6.33
N VAL A 377 -14.18 10.75 -6.54
CA VAL A 377 -13.54 9.90 -5.52
C VAL A 377 -12.26 10.53 -5.02
N GLY A 378 -11.40 11.02 -5.92
CA GLY A 378 -10.20 11.74 -5.54
C GLY A 378 -9.06 11.63 -6.55
N ILE A 379 -8.17 12.63 -6.50
CA ILE A 379 -6.99 12.68 -7.37
C ILE A 379 -5.85 11.86 -6.77
N ALA A 380 -5.31 10.92 -7.53
CA ALA A 380 -4.12 10.15 -7.14
C ALA A 380 -2.82 10.86 -7.53
N GLY A 381 -2.83 11.67 -8.59
CA GLY A 381 -1.67 12.48 -8.96
C GLY A 381 -1.82 13.16 -10.32
N TYR A 382 -0.70 13.69 -10.80
CA TYR A 382 -0.60 14.45 -12.04
C TYR A 382 0.60 13.98 -12.86
N ASP A 383 0.46 13.98 -14.19
CA ASP A 383 1.55 13.80 -15.13
C ASP A 383 1.82 15.09 -15.89
N VAL A 384 3.08 15.51 -15.89
CA VAL A 384 3.56 16.62 -16.70
C VAL A 384 4.14 16.07 -17.99
N VAL A 385 3.60 16.55 -19.11
CA VAL A 385 4.05 16.20 -20.46
C VAL A 385 4.74 17.39 -21.12
N ARG A 386 5.80 17.11 -21.88
CA ARG A 386 6.35 18.03 -22.88
C ARG A 386 5.58 17.84 -24.19
N VAL A 387 5.15 18.95 -24.78
CA VAL A 387 4.40 18.99 -26.04
C VAL A 387 5.31 19.55 -27.15
N GLY A 388 5.49 18.81 -28.24
CA GLY A 388 6.29 19.27 -29.38
C GLY A 388 6.10 18.40 -30.61
N GLY A 389 6.06 18.99 -31.81
CA GLY A 389 5.94 18.24 -33.07
C GLY A 389 4.67 17.38 -33.20
N GLY A 390 3.59 17.73 -32.49
CA GLY A 390 2.36 16.96 -32.43
C GLY A 390 2.39 15.75 -31.49
N THR A 391 3.50 15.51 -30.80
CA THR A 391 3.63 14.43 -29.81
C THR A 391 3.73 14.97 -28.38
N GLU A 392 3.32 14.12 -27.43
CA GLU A 392 3.44 14.38 -26.00
C GLU A 392 4.35 13.33 -25.37
N THR A 393 5.24 13.75 -24.49
CA THR A 393 6.12 12.84 -23.75
C THR A 393 6.05 13.20 -22.28
N THR A 394 5.72 12.25 -21.41
CA THR A 394 5.75 12.46 -19.95
C THR A 394 7.19 12.72 -19.51
N VAL A 395 7.39 13.81 -18.77
CA VAL A 395 8.72 14.24 -18.29
C VAL A 395 8.81 14.29 -16.76
N ALA A 396 7.67 14.31 -16.07
CA ALA A 396 7.60 14.23 -14.61
C ALA A 396 6.20 13.78 -14.16
N SER A 397 6.10 13.30 -12.91
CA SER A 397 4.83 13.06 -12.23
C SER A 397 4.86 13.65 -10.83
N ALA A 398 3.71 14.00 -10.28
CA ALA A 398 3.57 14.59 -8.94
C ALA A 398 2.30 14.13 -8.23
N THR A 399 2.35 14.01 -6.91
CA THR A 399 1.16 13.77 -6.07
C THR A 399 0.50 15.07 -5.60
N GLY A 400 1.24 16.19 -5.64
CA GLY A 400 0.74 17.54 -5.38
C GLY A 400 0.56 18.37 -6.66
N THR A 401 0.24 19.65 -6.52
CA THR A 401 -0.05 20.57 -7.63
C THR A 401 1.17 21.34 -8.16
N SER A 402 2.37 20.79 -7.94
CA SER A 402 3.61 21.39 -8.42
C SER A 402 4.71 20.36 -8.60
N VAL A 403 5.62 20.59 -9.54
CA VAL A 403 6.80 19.74 -9.77
C VAL A 403 7.95 20.53 -10.39
N THR A 404 9.19 20.13 -10.13
CA THR A 404 10.36 20.64 -10.83
C THR A 404 10.74 19.68 -11.96
N VAL A 405 10.64 20.13 -13.20
CA VAL A 405 11.11 19.39 -14.38
C VAL A 405 12.61 19.63 -14.54
N THR A 406 13.40 18.57 -14.64
CA THR A 406 14.87 18.62 -14.77
C THR A 406 15.33 17.99 -16.10
N GLY A 407 16.64 18.03 -16.38
CA GLY A 407 17.20 17.46 -17.61
C GLY A 407 16.89 18.26 -18.88
N LEU A 408 16.54 19.54 -18.74
CA LEU A 408 16.28 20.42 -19.87
C LEU A 408 17.60 20.91 -20.49
N THR A 409 17.59 21.17 -21.79
CA THR A 409 18.70 21.82 -22.50
C THR A 409 18.63 23.33 -22.32
N ALA A 410 19.78 23.97 -22.13
CA ALA A 410 19.89 25.43 -21.99
C ALA A 410 19.44 26.17 -23.27
N ASN A 411 19.00 27.42 -23.09
CA ASN A 411 18.54 28.30 -24.18
C ASN A 411 17.55 27.62 -25.16
N THR A 412 16.65 26.79 -24.63
CA THR A 412 15.72 25.99 -25.43
C THR A 412 14.29 26.25 -24.97
N ALA A 413 13.40 26.49 -25.94
CA ALA A 413 11.97 26.64 -25.69
C ALA A 413 11.30 25.27 -25.52
N TYR A 414 10.52 25.14 -24.46
CA TYR A 414 9.69 23.98 -24.14
C TYR A 414 8.24 24.41 -23.98
N SER A 415 7.33 23.50 -24.31
CA SER A 415 5.91 23.63 -24.00
C SER A 415 5.51 22.48 -23.09
N PHE A 416 4.89 22.78 -21.95
CA PHE A 416 4.44 21.78 -20.98
C PHE A 416 2.94 21.84 -20.79
N ALA A 417 2.33 20.68 -20.56
CA ALA A 417 0.95 20.55 -20.11
C ALA A 417 0.87 19.49 -19.01
N VAL A 418 -0.26 19.47 -18.31
CA VAL A 418 -0.52 18.60 -17.17
C VAL A 418 -1.82 17.84 -17.38
N TYR A 419 -1.82 16.57 -16.97
CA TYR A 419 -2.99 15.71 -16.81
C TYR A 419 -3.16 15.32 -15.35
N ALA A 420 -4.38 15.20 -14.88
CA ALA A 420 -4.69 14.54 -13.61
C ALA A 420 -5.02 13.07 -13.86
N ARG A 421 -4.75 12.25 -12.84
CA ARG A 421 -5.14 10.84 -12.76
C ARG A 421 -5.75 10.55 -11.40
N ASP A 422 -6.78 9.73 -11.39
CA ASP A 422 -7.34 9.18 -10.17
C ASP A 422 -6.70 7.82 -9.82
N ALA A 423 -7.16 7.23 -8.74
CA ALA A 423 -6.70 5.92 -8.29
C ALA A 423 -7.25 4.78 -9.18
N ALA A 424 -8.38 5.01 -9.86
CA ALA A 424 -9.06 4.05 -10.74
C ALA A 424 -8.42 3.94 -12.13
N GLY A 425 -7.45 4.82 -12.44
CA GLY A 425 -6.72 4.85 -13.69
C GLY A 425 -7.36 5.73 -14.76
N ASN A 426 -8.44 6.47 -14.44
CA ASN A 426 -8.97 7.44 -15.38
C ASN A 426 -8.03 8.65 -15.45
N ARG A 427 -7.90 9.19 -16.66
CA ARG A 427 -7.04 10.33 -16.96
C ARG A 427 -7.89 11.48 -17.45
N SER A 428 -7.66 12.67 -16.89
CA SER A 428 -8.38 13.88 -17.27
C SER A 428 -8.18 14.25 -18.73
N ALA A 429 -8.97 15.21 -19.21
CA ALA A 429 -8.55 16.01 -20.35
C ALA A 429 -7.25 16.79 -20.03
N ARG A 430 -6.48 17.13 -21.07
CA ARG A 430 -5.25 17.92 -20.93
C ARG A 430 -5.56 19.35 -20.49
N SER A 431 -4.72 19.91 -19.62
CA SER A 431 -4.68 21.36 -19.40
C SER A 431 -4.20 22.13 -20.65
N ALA A 432 -4.32 23.46 -20.62
CA ALA A 432 -3.64 24.29 -21.61
C ALA A 432 -2.11 24.26 -21.39
N THR A 433 -1.35 24.62 -22.42
CA THR A 433 0.12 24.58 -22.36
C THR A 433 0.72 25.84 -21.74
N VAL A 434 1.84 25.70 -21.04
CA VAL A 434 2.76 26.79 -20.69
C VAL A 434 4.04 26.70 -21.50
N SER A 435 4.48 27.81 -22.07
CA SER A 435 5.78 27.90 -22.76
C SER A 435 6.85 28.43 -21.81
N VAL A 436 8.00 27.77 -21.80
CA VAL A 436 9.15 28.11 -20.98
C VAL A 436 10.40 28.04 -21.84
N THR A 437 11.19 29.11 -21.85
CA THR A 437 12.54 29.09 -22.41
C THR A 437 13.53 28.97 -21.27
N THR A 438 14.33 27.90 -21.26
CA THR A 438 15.39 27.74 -20.26
C THR A 438 16.41 28.87 -20.37
N ALA A 439 17.01 29.24 -19.24
CA ALA A 439 18.10 30.20 -19.26
C ALA A 439 19.25 29.67 -20.12
N ALA A 440 20.08 30.57 -20.65
CA ALA A 440 21.38 30.15 -21.14
C ALA A 440 22.19 29.53 -19.98
N THR A 441 23.07 28.58 -20.27
CA THR A 441 24.09 28.16 -19.31
C THR A 441 24.79 29.43 -18.83
N PRO A 442 24.88 29.67 -17.50
CA PRO A 442 25.72 30.75 -17.00
C PRO A 442 27.07 30.60 -17.68
N ALA A 443 27.63 31.68 -18.22
CA ALA A 443 28.88 31.60 -18.97
C ALA A 443 30.11 31.38 -18.05
N GLY A 444 29.94 30.56 -17.00
CA GLY A 444 30.94 30.05 -16.08
C GLY A 444 31.77 28.92 -16.67
N SER A 445 32.32 29.13 -17.87
CA SER A 445 33.52 28.41 -18.32
C SER A 445 34.78 28.94 -17.62
N CYS A 446 34.62 29.74 -16.56
CA CYS A 446 35.71 30.23 -15.74
C CYS A 446 35.41 30.19 -14.23
N SER A 447 36.46 29.93 -13.45
CA SER A 447 36.51 30.14 -12.01
C SER A 447 37.67 31.08 -11.71
N VAL A 448 37.48 32.06 -10.82
CA VAL A 448 38.51 33.03 -10.47
C VAL A 448 38.79 33.00 -8.97
N GLY A 449 40.06 32.79 -8.63
CA GLY A 449 40.57 32.95 -7.26
C GLY A 449 41.29 34.28 -7.12
N TYR A 450 41.05 34.98 -6.01
CA TYR A 450 41.71 36.24 -5.66
C TYR A 450 42.36 36.11 -4.29
N ARG A 451 43.61 36.56 -4.16
CA ARG A 451 44.27 36.66 -2.84
C ARG A 451 45.18 37.87 -2.74
N VAL A 452 45.32 38.38 -1.53
CA VAL A 452 46.36 39.35 -1.16
C VAL A 452 47.59 38.57 -0.73
N VAL A 453 48.71 38.79 -1.44
CA VAL A 453 49.99 38.10 -1.19
C VAL A 453 50.78 38.80 -0.08
N GLY A 454 50.66 40.13 0.00
CA GLY A 454 51.28 40.95 1.05
C GLY A 454 50.64 42.32 1.10
N GLU A 455 50.63 42.94 2.27
CA GLU A 455 49.99 44.24 2.51
C GLU A 455 50.87 45.12 3.39
N TRP A 456 50.95 46.41 3.08
CA TRP A 456 51.71 47.42 3.81
C TRP A 456 50.93 48.73 3.94
N THR A 457 51.52 49.71 4.62
CA THR A 457 50.89 51.03 4.78
C THR A 457 50.65 51.68 3.42
N GLY A 458 49.38 51.83 3.05
CA GLY A 458 48.95 52.48 1.80
C GLY A 458 48.98 51.60 0.54
N GLY A 459 49.44 50.35 0.60
CA GLY A 459 49.51 49.48 -0.58
C GLY A 459 49.47 47.99 -0.29
N PHE A 460 49.31 47.19 -1.34
CA PHE A 460 49.24 45.74 -1.27
C PHE A 460 49.66 45.09 -2.59
N GLN A 461 50.02 43.82 -2.52
CA GLN A 461 50.24 42.95 -3.66
C GLN A 461 49.07 41.96 -3.77
N GLY A 462 48.38 41.96 -4.91
CA GLY A 462 47.30 41.03 -5.22
C GLY A 462 47.70 40.01 -6.27
N GLU A 463 47.05 38.85 -6.23
CA GLU A 463 47.16 37.79 -7.22
C GLU A 463 45.78 37.30 -7.62
N ILE A 464 45.59 37.07 -8.92
CA ILE A 464 44.34 36.58 -9.51
C ILE A 464 44.64 35.36 -10.36
N ALA A 465 44.06 34.22 -10.00
CA ALA A 465 44.11 32.99 -10.77
C ALA A 465 42.82 32.85 -11.59
N VAL A 466 42.93 32.87 -12.91
CA VAL A 466 41.82 32.67 -13.84
C VAL A 466 41.88 31.26 -14.38
N ARG A 467 40.92 30.42 -13.98
CA ARG A 467 40.81 29.01 -14.41
C ARG A 467 39.75 28.88 -15.48
N ASN A 468 40.07 28.22 -16.58
CA ASN A 468 39.13 27.81 -17.61
C ASN A 468 38.55 26.44 -17.25
N THR A 469 37.27 26.40 -16.90
CA THR A 469 36.52 25.17 -16.57
C THR A 469 35.87 24.53 -17.81
N GLY A 470 36.04 25.14 -18.98
CA GLY A 470 35.55 24.63 -20.26
C GLY A 470 36.50 23.63 -20.94
N THR A 471 36.03 23.10 -22.07
CA THR A 471 36.71 22.05 -22.86
C THR A 471 37.54 22.59 -24.04
N ALA A 472 37.53 23.90 -24.27
CA ALA A 472 38.33 24.55 -25.31
C ALA A 472 39.23 25.64 -24.71
N ALA A 473 40.39 25.88 -25.31
CA ALA A 473 41.30 26.94 -24.87
C ALA A 473 40.70 28.34 -25.09
N VAL A 474 40.98 29.26 -24.19
CA VAL A 474 40.57 30.67 -24.29
C VAL A 474 41.78 31.53 -24.61
N THR A 475 41.84 32.08 -25.82
CA THR A 475 42.92 32.99 -26.26
C THR A 475 42.42 34.43 -26.33
N GLY A 476 43.26 35.38 -25.92
CA GLY A 476 42.93 36.81 -25.99
C GLY A 476 41.87 37.25 -24.98
N TRP A 477 41.91 36.67 -23.77
CA TRP A 477 40.90 36.89 -22.75
C TRP A 477 40.88 38.34 -22.20
N LYS A 478 39.78 38.71 -21.56
CA LYS A 478 39.59 39.99 -20.88
C LYS A 478 38.95 39.75 -19.53
N LEU A 479 39.71 39.93 -18.46
CA LEU A 479 39.20 39.81 -17.09
C LEU A 479 38.57 41.14 -16.66
N GLY A 480 37.46 41.11 -15.95
CA GLY A 480 36.81 42.28 -15.36
C GLY A 480 36.46 42.05 -13.89
N PHE A 481 36.63 43.06 -13.05
CA PHE A 481 36.21 43.06 -11.64
C PHE A 481 36.07 44.49 -11.11
N SER A 482 35.61 44.65 -9.87
CA SER A 482 35.50 45.96 -9.24
C SER A 482 36.00 45.98 -7.79
N PHE A 483 36.77 47.00 -7.46
CA PHE A 483 37.20 47.34 -6.11
C PHE A 483 36.17 48.20 -5.39
N ALA A 484 35.93 47.91 -4.11
CA ALA A 484 34.88 48.55 -3.31
C ALA A 484 35.37 49.75 -2.48
N ASP A 485 36.65 49.79 -2.10
CA ASP A 485 37.21 50.74 -1.12
C ASP A 485 38.17 51.75 -1.76
N GLY A 486 38.01 52.01 -3.07
CA GLY A 486 38.84 52.96 -3.80
C GLY A 486 40.26 52.47 -4.09
N GLN A 487 40.51 51.15 -4.05
CA GLN A 487 41.81 50.60 -4.42
C GLN A 487 42.16 50.90 -5.88
N THR A 488 43.44 51.17 -6.17
CA THR A 488 43.94 51.41 -7.53
C THR A 488 45.10 50.49 -7.88
N VAL A 489 45.14 49.98 -9.11
CA VAL A 489 46.26 49.18 -9.62
C VAL A 489 47.38 50.12 -10.08
N SER A 490 48.56 50.03 -9.45
CA SER A 490 49.73 50.84 -9.80
C SER A 490 50.66 50.16 -10.81
N SER A 491 50.78 48.84 -10.74
CA SER A 491 51.54 48.03 -11.70
C SER A 491 51.00 46.60 -11.75
N MET A 492 51.16 45.91 -12.88
CA MET A 492 50.65 44.55 -13.07
C MET A 492 51.63 43.72 -13.92
N TRP A 493 51.72 42.43 -13.64
CA TRP A 493 52.40 41.42 -14.46
C TRP A 493 51.45 40.27 -14.82
N GLY A 494 51.74 39.60 -15.93
CA GLY A 494 50.81 38.63 -16.52
C GLY A 494 49.62 39.27 -17.23
N GLY A 495 49.50 40.60 -17.23
CA GLY A 495 48.47 41.34 -17.94
C GLY A 495 48.67 42.85 -17.86
N THR A 496 47.79 43.58 -18.55
CA THR A 496 47.72 45.04 -18.54
C THR A 496 46.36 45.46 -18.02
N ALA A 497 46.36 46.23 -16.93
CA ALA A 497 45.14 46.76 -16.32
C ALA A 497 44.73 48.09 -16.95
N ALA A 498 43.45 48.25 -17.21
CA ALA A 498 42.78 49.53 -17.44
C ALA A 498 41.74 49.72 -16.33
N GLN A 499 41.81 50.85 -15.62
CA GLN A 499 40.96 51.12 -14.47
C GLN A 499 40.26 52.48 -14.60
N SER A 500 38.96 52.50 -14.28
CA SER A 500 38.17 53.72 -14.16
C SER A 500 37.31 53.63 -12.90
N GLY A 501 37.55 54.52 -11.93
CA GLY A 501 37.00 54.38 -10.59
C GLY A 501 37.38 53.03 -9.98
N GLY A 502 36.40 52.32 -9.40
CA GLY A 502 36.60 50.96 -8.88
C GLY A 502 36.65 49.86 -9.94
N SER A 503 36.22 50.13 -11.18
CA SER A 503 36.12 49.11 -12.23
C SER A 503 37.47 48.86 -12.90
N VAL A 504 37.92 47.60 -12.90
CA VAL A 504 39.18 47.16 -13.48
C VAL A 504 38.91 46.17 -14.60
N THR A 505 39.63 46.34 -15.71
CA THR A 505 39.72 45.40 -16.82
C THR A 505 41.17 44.99 -17.03
N VAL A 506 41.44 43.71 -17.27
CA VAL A 506 42.79 43.19 -17.55
C VAL A 506 42.80 42.45 -18.88
N THR A 507 43.76 42.79 -19.74
CA THR A 507 44.09 42.03 -20.96
C THR A 507 45.41 41.28 -20.77
N PRO A 508 45.61 40.10 -21.40
CA PRO A 508 46.79 39.27 -21.18
C PRO A 508 48.09 39.89 -21.66
N ALA A 509 49.19 39.49 -21.04
CA ALA A 509 50.51 39.57 -21.63
C ALA A 509 50.71 38.41 -22.62
N ALA A 510 51.74 38.46 -23.46
CA ALA A 510 51.99 37.43 -24.47
C ALA A 510 52.05 36.00 -23.88
N TYR A 511 52.71 35.83 -22.73
CA TYR A 511 52.92 34.53 -22.07
C TYR A 511 51.72 34.04 -21.24
N THR A 512 50.69 34.86 -21.03
CA THR A 512 49.42 34.47 -20.41
C THR A 512 48.26 34.54 -21.40
N SER A 513 48.53 34.75 -22.69
CA SER A 513 47.53 35.02 -23.73
C SER A 513 46.52 33.90 -23.97
N THR A 514 46.83 32.67 -23.56
CA THR A 514 45.95 31.50 -23.70
C THR A 514 45.77 30.79 -22.37
N ILE A 515 44.52 30.51 -22.01
CA ILE A 515 44.14 29.65 -20.88
C ILE A 515 43.71 28.29 -21.45
N PRO A 516 44.48 27.21 -21.30
CA PRO A 516 44.11 25.89 -21.81
C PRO A 516 42.76 25.41 -21.26
N ALA A 517 42.08 24.52 -21.98
CA ALA A 517 40.91 23.81 -21.47
C ALA A 517 41.23 23.11 -20.14
N GLY A 518 40.41 23.30 -19.11
CA GLY A 518 40.68 22.80 -17.75
C GLY A 518 41.85 23.44 -17.01
N GLY A 519 42.62 24.33 -17.67
CA GLY A 519 43.84 24.95 -17.15
C GLY A 519 43.61 26.32 -16.51
N SER A 520 44.69 26.99 -16.10
CA SER A 520 44.64 28.32 -15.47
C SER A 520 45.82 29.21 -15.86
N VAL A 521 45.62 30.51 -15.77
CA VAL A 521 46.68 31.53 -15.79
C VAL A 521 46.60 32.37 -14.53
N THR A 522 47.75 32.87 -14.08
CA THR A 522 47.82 33.73 -12.90
C THR A 522 48.39 35.09 -13.30
N VAL A 523 47.73 36.16 -12.86
CA VAL A 523 48.22 37.54 -12.95
C VAL A 523 48.44 38.10 -11.56
N GLY A 524 49.43 38.98 -11.41
CA GLY A 524 49.70 39.64 -10.14
C GLY A 524 49.88 41.14 -10.33
N PHE A 525 49.65 41.90 -9.27
CA PHE A 525 49.69 43.35 -9.34
C PHE A 525 50.09 43.99 -8.00
N ILE A 526 50.63 45.19 -8.08
CA ILE A 526 50.74 46.10 -6.94
C ILE A 526 49.59 47.09 -7.02
N GLY A 527 48.91 47.31 -5.90
CA GLY A 527 47.84 48.29 -5.77
C GLY A 527 48.04 49.22 -4.59
N SER A 528 47.43 50.40 -4.66
CA SER A 528 47.24 51.28 -3.52
C SER A 528 45.87 51.05 -2.89
N LYS A 529 45.74 51.29 -1.59
CA LYS A 529 44.48 51.13 -0.83
C LYS A 529 44.25 52.31 0.12
N GLY A 530 42.97 52.53 0.45
CA GLY A 530 42.54 53.45 1.50
C GLY A 530 42.57 52.79 2.90
N ALA A 531 41.61 53.14 3.75
CA ALA A 531 41.48 52.58 5.10
C ALA A 531 41.12 51.08 5.11
N LYS A 532 40.51 50.58 4.03
CA LYS A 532 40.09 49.19 3.85
C LYS A 532 40.66 48.60 2.56
N ASN A 533 40.68 47.27 2.49
CA ASN A 533 41.13 46.51 1.33
C ASN A 533 40.20 45.31 1.06
N THR A 534 38.90 45.54 0.88
CA THR A 534 37.94 44.48 0.59
C THR A 534 38.20 43.87 -0.79
N ALA A 535 38.29 42.54 -0.84
CA ALA A 535 38.44 41.78 -2.07
C ALA A 535 37.25 41.99 -3.03
N PRO A 536 37.45 41.94 -4.35
CA PRO A 536 36.35 41.98 -5.32
C PRO A 536 35.36 40.83 -5.10
N GLY A 537 34.05 41.12 -5.14
CA GLY A 537 33.01 40.13 -4.91
C GLY A 537 32.59 39.31 -6.14
N ALA A 538 32.96 39.76 -7.34
CA ALA A 538 32.62 39.12 -8.60
C ALA A 538 33.67 39.39 -9.67
N PHE A 539 33.85 38.42 -10.57
CA PHE A 539 34.76 38.48 -11.70
C PHE A 539 34.03 38.11 -12.99
N THR A 540 34.49 38.66 -14.12
CA THR A 540 34.03 38.28 -15.46
C THR A 540 35.21 37.93 -16.37
N LEU A 541 35.06 36.93 -17.24
CA LEU A 541 35.99 36.62 -18.33
C LEU A 541 35.29 36.85 -19.67
N ASN A 542 35.83 37.73 -20.52
CA ASN A 542 35.21 38.14 -21.79
C ASN A 542 33.76 38.64 -21.65
N GLY A 543 33.44 39.26 -20.51
CA GLY A 543 32.09 39.76 -20.19
C GLY A 543 31.15 38.73 -19.56
N ALA A 544 31.55 37.47 -19.48
CA ALA A 544 30.81 36.40 -18.82
C ALA A 544 31.18 36.27 -17.33
N SER A 545 30.20 36.06 -16.44
CA SER A 545 30.47 35.87 -15.01
C SER A 545 31.23 34.58 -14.71
N CYS A 546 32.27 34.67 -13.88
CA CYS A 546 33.02 33.52 -13.37
C CYS A 546 32.53 33.09 -11.99
N ALA A 547 32.69 31.80 -11.66
CA ALA A 547 32.55 31.33 -10.29
C ALA A 547 33.70 31.88 -9.42
N ASN A 548 33.44 32.16 -8.14
CA ASN A 548 34.48 32.45 -7.16
C ASN A 548 35.11 31.11 -6.72
N GLY A 549 36.43 30.97 -6.81
CA GLY A 549 37.14 29.71 -6.54
C GLY A 549 38.37 29.83 -5.67
#